data_AF-A0A533SN25-F1
#
_entry.id   AF-A0A533SN25-F1
#
_cell.length_a   1.000
_cell.length_b   1.000
_cell.length_c   1.000
_cell.angle_alpha   90.00
_cell.angle_beta   90.00
_cell.angle_gamma   90.00
#
_symmetry.space_group_name_H-M   'P 1'
#
loop_
_entity.id
_entity.type
_entity.pdbx_description
1 polymer ?
#
loop_
_entity_poly.entity_id
_entity_poly.type
_entity_poly.pdbx_seq_one_letter_code
_entity_poly.pdbx_strand_id
1 'polypeptide(L)' 'NPIGRKIDFLIQEMNREVNTIGSKTPDAESSAIVVEMKSELERVREQVQNVE' A
#
# COMPACT_ATOMS: atom_id res chain seq x y z
N ASN A 1 -9.10 -11.90 12.68
CA ASN A 1 -10.56 -11.75 12.42
C ASN A 1 -10.82 -11.99 10.91
N PRO A 2 -11.87 -12.68 10.44
CA PRO A 2 -12.10 -12.87 8.99
C PRO A 2 -12.08 -11.56 8.17
N ILE A 3 -12.46 -10.44 8.80
CA ILE A 3 -12.42 -9.11 8.21
C ILE A 3 -10.97 -8.61 8.05
N GLY A 4 -10.13 -8.67 9.09
CA GLY A 4 -8.75 -8.19 8.99
C GLY A 4 -7.91 -8.99 7.99
N ARG A 5 -8.12 -10.32 7.90
CA ARG A 5 -7.52 -11.14 6.81
C ARG A 5 -7.90 -10.67 5.41
N LYS A 6 -9.14 -10.21 5.20
CA LYS A 6 -9.59 -9.67 3.91
C LYS A 6 -8.91 -8.32 3.63
N ILE A 7 -8.74 -7.48 4.65
CA ILE A 7 -8.08 -6.18 4.50
C ILE A 7 -6.58 -6.37 4.22
N ASP A 8 -5.91 -7.31 4.89
CA ASP A 8 -4.52 -7.65 4.60
C ASP A 8 -4.30 -8.06 3.14
N PHE A 9 -5.22 -8.85 2.57
CA PHE A 9 -5.18 -9.20 1.15
C PHE A 9 -5.29 -7.96 0.26
N LEU A 10 -6.21 -7.03 0.57
CA LEU A 10 -6.35 -5.79 -0.20
C LEU A 10 -5.11 -4.91 -0.11
N ILE A 11 -4.49 -4.79 1.07
CA ILE A 11 -3.24 -4.05 1.27
C ILE A 11 -2.11 -4.65 0.42
N GLN A 12 -2.06 -5.98 0.31
CA GLN A 12 -1.08 -6.67 -0.55
C GLN A 12 -1.30 -6.33 -2.03
N GLU A 13 -2.55 -6.39 -2.51
CA GLU A 13 -2.86 -6.07 -3.90
C GLU A 13 -2.62 -4.58 -4.22
N MET A 14 -2.94 -3.67 -3.29
CA MET A 14 -2.60 -2.24 -3.43
C MET A 14 -1.10 -2.02 -3.51
N ASN A 15 -0.31 -2.71 -2.69
CA ASN A 15 1.16 -2.63 -2.76
C ASN A 15 1.70 -3.10 -4.12
N ARG A 16 1.11 -4.15 -4.71
CA ARG A 16 1.47 -4.59 -6.06
C ARG A 16 1.18 -3.51 -7.09
N GLU A 17 0.02 -2.87 -7.00
CA GLU A 17 -0.35 -1.81 -7.94
C GLU A 17 0.56 -0.58 -7.83
N VAL A 18 0.90 -0.16 -6.61
CA VAL A 18 1.84 0.96 -6.39
C VAL A 18 3.22 0.65 -7.00
N ASN A 19 3.70 -0.59 -6.92
CA ASN A 19 4.93 -1.00 -7.58
C ASN A 19 4.81 -0.97 -9.11
N THR A 20 3.67 -1.39 -9.67
CA THR A 20 3.40 -1.28 -11.11
C THR A 20 3.45 0.18 -11.55
N ILE A 21 2.75 1.08 -10.85
CA ILE A 21 2.74 2.53 -11.14
C ILE A 21 4.18 3.08 -11.15
N GLY A 22 4.95 2.81 -10.10
CA GLY A 22 6.35 3.26 -10.01
C GLY A 22 7.24 2.69 -11.12
N SER A 23 7.00 1.45 -11.54
CA SER A 23 7.76 0.84 -12.65
C SER A 23 7.40 1.39 -14.04
N LYS A 24 6.20 1.99 -14.18
CA LYS A 24 5.68 2.52 -15.46
C LYS A 24 5.77 4.03 -15.57
N THR A 25 6.04 4.74 -14.46
CA THR A 25 6.05 6.21 -14.39
C THR A 25 7.33 6.71 -13.72
N PRO A 26 8.49 6.62 -14.41
CA PRO A 26 9.82 6.78 -13.79
C PRO A 26 10.28 8.25 -13.59
N ASP A 27 9.38 9.23 -13.56
CA ASP A 27 9.75 10.61 -13.28
C ASP A 27 9.87 10.89 -11.77
N ALA A 28 10.53 11.99 -11.43
CA ALA A 28 10.86 12.33 -10.04
C ALA A 28 9.63 12.66 -9.19
N GLU A 29 8.61 13.28 -9.78
CA GLU A 29 7.36 13.64 -9.09
C GLU A 29 6.56 12.38 -8.78
N SER A 30 6.37 11.52 -9.78
CA SER A 30 5.71 10.21 -9.61
C SER A 30 6.43 9.32 -8.61
N SER A 31 7.77 9.35 -8.60
CA SER A 31 8.57 8.59 -7.62
C SER A 31 8.32 9.04 -6.18
N ALA A 32 8.19 10.35 -5.94
CA ALA A 32 7.87 10.88 -4.62
C ALA A 32 6.46 10.45 -4.18
N ILE A 33 5.47 10.51 -5.09
CA ILE A 33 4.10 10.05 -4.83
C ILE A 33 4.10 8.55 -4.49
N VAL A 34 4.84 7.71 -5.23
CA VAL A 34 4.93 6.27 -4.97
C VAL A 34 5.50 5.97 -3.57
N VAL A 35 6.50 6.73 -3.12
CA VAL A 35 7.05 6.60 -1.76
C VAL A 35 6.00 6.97 -0.72
N GLU A 36 5.26 8.06 -0.93
CA GLU A 36 4.18 8.49 -0.04
C GLU A 36 3.06 7.43 0.03
N MET A 37 2.61 6.92 -1.11
CA MET A 37 1.62 5.84 -1.18
C MET A 37 2.04 4.60 -0.40
N LYS A 38 3.32 4.19 -0.51
CA LYS A 38 3.85 3.06 0.26
C LYS A 38 3.84 3.34 1.77
N SER A 39 4.16 4.57 2.17
CA SER A 39 4.08 4.98 3.57
C SER A 39 2.65 4.95 4.10
N GLU A 40 1.66 5.40 3.33
CA GLU A 40 0.25 5.34 3.72
C GLU A 40 -0.24 3.88 3.84
N LEU A 41 0.14 3.01 2.91
CA LEU A 41 -0.22 1.59 2.96
C LEU A 41 0.30 0.90 4.22
N GLU A 42 1.51 1.25 4.68
CA GLU A 42 2.05 0.69 5.92
C GLU A 42 1.29 1.21 7.15
N ARG A 43 0.92 2.50 7.19
CA ARG A 43 0.07 3.01 8.29
C ARG A 43 -1.29 2.34 8.35
N VAL A 44 -1.90 2.08 7.19
CA VAL A 44 -3.17 1.33 7.12
C VAL A 44 -2.98 -0.10 7.62
N ARG A 45 -1.87 -0.75 7.28
CA ARG A 45 -1.53 -2.09 7.77
C ARG A 45 -1.40 -2.14 9.30
N GLU A 46 -0.68 -1.19 9.88
CA GLU A 46 -0.54 -1.07 11.34
C GLU A 46 -1.90 -0.88 12.01
N GLN A 47 -2.77 -0.02 11.45
CA GLN A 47 -4.12 0.17 11.97
C GLN A 47 -4.95 -1.11 11.96
N VAL A 48 -4.88 -1.89 10.87
CA VAL A 48 -5.58 -3.18 10.77
C VAL A 48 -5.11 -4.14 11.85
N GLN A 49 -3.81 -4.24 12.07
CA GLN A 49 -3.25 -5.10 13.12
C GLN A 49 -3.64 -4.64 14.53
N ASN A 50 -3.80 -3.35 14.76
CA ASN A 50 -4.18 -2.79 16.06
C ASN A 50 -5.67 -3.01 16.42
N VAL A 51 -6.53 -3.22 15.42
CA VAL A 51 -7.99 -3.42 15.62
C VAL A 51 -8.43 -4.89 15.48
N GLU A 52 -7.52 -5.77 15.09
CA GLU A 52 -7.73 -7.23 15.08
C GLU A 52 -7.64 -7.87 16.46
#